data_AF-A0A3M1U1D4-F1
#
_entry.id   AF-A0A3M1U1D4-F1
#
_cell.length_a   1.000
_cell.length_b   1.000
_cell.length_c   1.000
_cell.angle_alpha   90.00
_cell.angle_beta   90.00
_cell.angle_gamma   90.00
#
_symmetry.space_group_name_H-M   'P 1'
#
loop_
_entity.id
_entity.type
_entity.pdbx_description
1 polymer ?
#
loop_
_entity_poly.entity_id
_entity_poly.type
_entity_poly.pdbx_seq_one_letter_code
_entity_poly.pdbx_strand_id
1 'polypeptide(L)'
;GLNYEAVVAHKRETGSVVGMAGCQSVTNEELLELAVDILVPAALEGVIHKDNASSIQAKIVAELANGPTSPEADHILFEKGVFVIPDFLCNAGGVTVSYFEQVQNASNDQWPLSEVHRRLDERMTEAFRAVYSVRESKRVHTRLAAYAVSVERVAQAVFDRGWVRKIYADAPKKTVAKT
;
A
#
# COMPACT_ATOMS: atom_id res chain seq x y z
N GLY A 1 16.70 8.82 -17.86
CA GLY A 1 16.45 9.06 -16.43
C GLY A 1 16.54 10.54 -16.17
N LEU A 2 15.69 11.06 -15.28
CA LEU A 2 15.63 12.50 -14.95
C LEU A 2 16.41 12.77 -13.67
N ASN A 3 17.17 13.87 -13.63
CA ASN A 3 17.81 14.32 -12.40
C ASN A 3 16.76 14.98 -11.49
N TYR A 4 16.55 14.44 -10.30
CA TYR A 4 15.54 14.90 -9.35
C TYR A 4 15.73 16.38 -8.95
N GLU A 5 16.95 16.81 -8.67
CA GLU A 5 17.24 18.18 -8.25
C GLU A 5 16.91 19.19 -9.36
N ALA A 6 17.24 18.85 -10.61
CA ALA A 6 16.90 19.67 -11.77
C ALA A 6 15.39 19.77 -11.99
N VAL A 7 14.65 18.65 -11.85
CA VAL A 7 13.17 18.64 -11.96
C VAL A 7 12.55 19.51 -10.87
N VAL A 8 13.03 19.42 -9.64
CA VAL A 8 12.53 20.23 -8.52
C VAL A 8 12.83 21.71 -8.73
N ALA A 9 14.04 22.04 -9.19
CA ALA A 9 14.43 23.41 -9.50
C ALA A 9 13.51 24.02 -10.58
N HIS A 10 13.32 23.32 -11.70
CA HIS A 10 12.43 23.75 -12.79
C HIS A 10 10.99 23.95 -12.31
N LYS A 11 10.46 23.03 -11.51
CA LYS A 11 9.10 23.15 -10.93
C LYS A 11 8.99 24.36 -9.99
N ARG A 12 10.01 24.62 -9.17
CA ARG A 12 10.01 25.78 -8.26
C ARG A 12 10.06 27.10 -9.01
N GLU A 13 10.78 27.15 -10.12
CA GLU A 13 10.90 28.36 -10.94
C GLU A 13 9.64 28.62 -11.79
N THR A 14 9.09 27.59 -12.41
CA THR A 14 8.01 27.73 -13.41
C THR A 14 6.61 27.39 -12.87
N GLY A 15 6.52 26.76 -11.70
CA GLY A 15 5.28 26.22 -11.13
C GLY A 15 4.84 24.88 -11.73
N SER A 16 5.55 24.35 -12.74
CA SER A 16 5.19 23.12 -13.45
C SER A 16 6.44 22.29 -13.80
N VAL A 17 6.29 20.99 -14.03
CA VAL A 17 7.38 20.15 -14.58
C VAL A 17 7.42 20.19 -16.12
N VAL A 18 6.39 20.76 -16.75
CA VAL A 18 6.26 20.84 -18.21
C VAL A 18 7.31 21.78 -18.79
N GLY A 19 7.87 21.41 -19.95
CA GLY A 19 8.82 22.24 -20.68
C GLY A 19 10.26 22.20 -20.15
N MET A 20 10.59 21.27 -19.24
CA MET A 20 11.97 21.09 -18.80
C MET A 20 12.85 20.67 -19.99
N ALA A 21 13.98 21.37 -20.18
CA ALA A 21 14.88 21.13 -21.30
C ALA A 21 15.42 19.68 -21.31
N GLY A 22 15.54 19.10 -22.51
CA GLY A 22 16.01 17.72 -22.68
C GLY A 22 15.01 16.63 -22.30
N CYS A 23 13.74 16.99 -22.10
CA CYS A 23 12.66 16.04 -21.79
C CYS A 23 11.61 15.99 -22.90
N GLN A 24 10.98 14.82 -23.02
CA GLN A 24 9.77 14.65 -23.81
C GLN A 24 8.56 14.82 -22.90
N SER A 25 7.62 15.67 -23.31
CA SER A 25 6.33 15.82 -22.62
C SER A 25 5.47 14.58 -22.85
N VAL A 26 4.78 14.15 -21.80
CA VAL A 26 3.77 13.10 -21.81
C VAL A 26 2.56 13.54 -21.00
N THR A 27 1.39 12.98 -21.26
CA THR A 27 0.21 13.18 -20.41
C THR A 27 0.29 12.32 -19.14
N ASN A 28 -0.62 12.53 -18.19
CA ASN A 28 -0.69 11.70 -16.99
C ASN A 28 -1.08 10.26 -17.32
N GLU A 29 -1.98 10.07 -18.29
CA GLU A 29 -2.45 8.78 -18.76
C GLU A 29 -1.29 8.02 -19.42
N GLU A 30 -0.56 8.67 -20.34
CA GLU A 30 0.63 8.09 -20.97
C GLU A 30 1.70 7.70 -19.93
N LEU A 31 1.88 8.52 -18.88
CA LEU A 31 2.82 8.26 -17.80
C LEU A 31 2.49 6.97 -17.03
N LEU A 32 1.20 6.70 -16.76
CA LEU A 32 0.77 5.49 -16.06
C LEU A 32 1.02 4.22 -16.89
N GLU A 33 0.98 4.33 -18.21
CA GLU A 33 1.09 3.21 -19.16
C GLU A 33 2.54 2.89 -19.56
N LEU A 34 3.52 3.67 -19.10
CA LEU A 34 4.94 3.45 -19.41
C LEU A 34 5.44 2.08 -18.94
N ALA A 35 6.33 1.49 -19.75
CA ALA A 35 7.06 0.28 -19.39
C ALA A 35 8.15 0.60 -18.36
N VAL A 36 7.84 0.40 -17.07
CA VAL A 36 8.72 0.67 -15.94
C VAL A 36 8.77 -0.52 -14.97
N ASP A 37 9.79 -0.59 -14.12
CA ASP A 37 9.80 -1.61 -13.07
C ASP A 37 8.82 -1.27 -11.94
N ILE A 38 8.77 0.00 -11.52
CA ILE A 38 7.93 0.48 -10.42
C ILE A 38 7.18 1.73 -10.86
N LEU A 39 5.86 1.70 -10.74
CA LEU A 39 4.98 2.85 -10.88
C LEU A 39 4.53 3.35 -9.50
N VAL A 40 4.58 4.66 -9.26
CA VAL A 40 4.26 5.27 -7.96
C VAL A 40 3.15 6.32 -8.09
N PRO A 41 1.87 5.93 -8.03
CA PRO A 41 0.77 6.87 -7.98
C PRO A 41 0.78 7.64 -6.64
N ALA A 42 1.08 8.94 -6.71
CA ALA A 42 1.31 9.79 -5.53
C ALA A 42 0.59 11.15 -5.59
N ALA A 43 -0.48 11.25 -6.39
CA ALA A 43 -1.19 12.51 -6.63
C ALA A 43 -2.67 12.45 -6.23
N LEU A 44 -3.52 11.84 -7.07
CA LEU A 44 -4.97 11.78 -6.89
C LEU A 44 -5.45 10.33 -6.73
N GLU A 45 -6.64 10.20 -6.16
CA GLU A 45 -7.38 8.93 -6.10
C GLU A 45 -7.92 8.52 -7.48
N GLY A 46 -8.23 7.23 -7.66
CA GLY A 46 -8.94 6.70 -8.82
C GLY A 46 -8.23 6.82 -10.18
N VAL A 47 -6.94 7.18 -10.20
CA VAL A 47 -6.17 7.36 -11.45
C VAL A 47 -5.91 6.04 -12.19
N ILE A 48 -5.93 4.91 -11.48
CA ILE A 48 -5.91 3.57 -12.08
C ILE A 48 -7.30 2.94 -11.90
N HIS A 49 -8.03 2.84 -12.98
CA HIS A 49 -9.41 2.34 -13.02
C HIS A 49 -9.57 1.21 -14.05
N LYS A 50 -10.77 0.62 -14.09
CA LYS A 50 -11.10 -0.52 -14.96
C LYS A 50 -10.65 -0.33 -16.41
N ASP A 51 -10.74 0.90 -16.94
CA ASP A 51 -10.54 1.17 -18.36
C ASP A 51 -9.06 1.35 -18.74
N ASN A 52 -8.17 1.66 -17.79
CA ASN A 52 -6.73 1.84 -18.05
C ASN A 52 -5.82 0.79 -17.40
N ALA A 53 -6.32 -0.01 -16.44
CA ALA A 53 -5.55 -1.04 -15.74
C ALA A 53 -4.91 -2.08 -16.70
N SER A 54 -5.58 -2.38 -17.81
CA SER A 54 -5.06 -3.27 -18.86
C SER A 54 -3.83 -2.70 -19.57
N SER A 55 -3.66 -1.37 -19.60
CA SER A 55 -2.55 -0.68 -20.24
C SER A 55 -1.32 -0.52 -19.33
N ILE A 56 -1.46 -0.73 -18.01
CA ILE A 56 -0.34 -0.61 -17.07
C ILE A 56 0.73 -1.67 -17.36
N GLN A 57 1.96 -1.25 -17.63
CA GLN A 57 3.08 -2.15 -17.96
C GLN A 57 4.06 -2.34 -16.78
N ALA A 58 3.80 -1.69 -15.64
CA ALA A 58 4.66 -1.76 -14.47
C ALA A 58 4.70 -3.17 -13.85
N LYS A 59 5.86 -3.58 -13.32
CA LYS A 59 5.95 -4.83 -12.54
C LYS A 59 5.40 -4.67 -11.13
N ILE A 60 5.60 -3.49 -10.55
CA ILE A 60 5.14 -3.12 -9.21
C ILE A 60 4.39 -1.79 -9.28
N VAL A 61 3.27 -1.69 -8.57
CA VAL A 61 2.56 -0.42 -8.30
C VAL A 61 2.65 -0.14 -6.81
N ALA A 62 3.29 0.97 -6.43
CA ALA A 62 3.45 1.40 -5.04
C ALA A 62 2.56 2.62 -4.76
N GLU A 63 1.45 2.41 -4.07
CA GLU A 63 0.41 3.44 -3.89
C GLU A 63 0.78 4.41 -2.77
N LEU A 64 1.33 5.57 -3.11
CA LEU A 64 1.60 6.61 -2.10
C LEU A 64 0.38 7.51 -1.86
N ALA A 65 -0.45 7.74 -2.88
CA ALA A 65 -1.75 8.36 -2.70
C ALA A 65 -2.73 7.42 -1.97
N ASN A 66 -3.78 7.97 -1.38
CA ASN A 66 -4.89 7.16 -0.86
C ASN A 66 -5.85 6.83 -2.01
N GLY A 67 -6.19 5.54 -2.16
CA GLY A 67 -7.11 5.04 -3.17
C GLY A 67 -6.79 5.36 -4.63
N PRO A 68 -5.52 5.35 -5.12
CA PRO A 68 -5.23 5.63 -6.52
C PRO A 68 -5.75 4.54 -7.47
N THR A 69 -6.03 3.34 -6.96
CA THR A 69 -6.47 2.17 -7.74
C THR A 69 -7.87 1.75 -7.33
N SER A 70 -8.79 1.64 -8.29
CA SER A 70 -10.14 1.11 -8.06
C SER A 70 -10.14 -0.40 -7.73
N PRO A 71 -11.16 -0.93 -7.04
CA PRO A 71 -11.28 -2.37 -6.79
C PRO A 71 -11.27 -3.23 -8.07
N GLU A 72 -11.91 -2.77 -9.15
CA GLU A 72 -11.91 -3.47 -10.44
C GLU A 72 -10.50 -3.53 -11.04
N ALA A 73 -9.74 -2.44 -10.92
CA ALA A 73 -8.35 -2.38 -11.38
C ALA A 73 -7.43 -3.30 -10.58
N ASP A 74 -7.61 -3.42 -9.26
CA ASP A 74 -6.86 -4.35 -8.41
C ASP A 74 -6.94 -5.79 -8.95
N HIS A 75 -8.13 -6.23 -9.38
CA HIS A 75 -8.34 -7.56 -9.97
C HIS A 75 -7.60 -7.71 -11.29
N ILE A 76 -7.72 -6.73 -12.19
CA ILE A 76 -7.04 -6.74 -13.50
C ILE A 76 -5.51 -6.79 -13.32
N LEU A 77 -4.97 -5.96 -12.44
CA LEU A 77 -3.53 -5.92 -12.15
C LEU A 77 -3.03 -7.25 -11.54
N PHE A 78 -3.82 -7.83 -10.64
CA PHE A 78 -3.49 -9.13 -10.04
C PHE A 78 -3.46 -10.26 -11.07
N GLU A 79 -4.45 -10.34 -11.97
CA GLU A 79 -4.50 -11.31 -13.06
C GLU A 79 -3.33 -11.14 -14.04
N LYS A 80 -2.90 -9.89 -14.28
CA LYS A 80 -1.71 -9.56 -15.07
C LYS A 80 -0.38 -9.88 -14.38
N GLY A 81 -0.40 -10.25 -13.10
CA GLY A 81 0.81 -10.49 -12.31
C GLY A 81 1.53 -9.23 -11.86
N VAL A 82 0.89 -8.05 -11.94
CA VAL A 82 1.42 -6.80 -11.40
C VAL A 82 1.31 -6.83 -9.88
N PHE A 83 2.41 -6.54 -9.19
CA PHE A 83 2.43 -6.53 -7.73
C PHE A 83 2.03 -5.16 -7.19
N VAL A 84 0.83 -5.05 -6.61
CA VAL A 84 0.37 -3.82 -5.96
C VAL A 84 0.76 -3.82 -4.48
N ILE A 85 1.44 -2.77 -4.02
CA ILE A 85 1.62 -2.44 -2.60
C ILE A 85 0.47 -1.47 -2.23
N PRO A 86 -0.53 -1.93 -1.47
CA PRO A 86 -1.74 -1.14 -1.22
C PRO A 86 -1.44 0.10 -0.40
N ASP A 87 -2.15 1.19 -0.70
CA ASP A 87 -2.03 2.52 -0.09
C ASP A 87 -1.77 2.52 1.42
N PHE A 88 -2.69 1.99 2.23
CA PHE A 88 -2.59 2.03 3.69
C PHE A 88 -1.46 1.16 4.27
N LEU A 89 -0.77 0.37 3.44
CA LEU A 89 0.51 -0.25 3.77
C LEU A 89 1.67 0.58 3.24
N CYS A 90 1.62 1.03 1.98
CA CYS A 90 2.71 1.70 1.29
C CYS A 90 3.00 3.09 1.88
N ASN A 91 1.96 3.85 2.23
CA ASN A 91 2.07 5.20 2.79
C ASN A 91 2.05 5.24 4.34
N ALA A 92 2.06 4.08 5.00
CA ALA A 92 1.95 3.95 6.46
C ALA A 92 3.14 4.52 7.26
N GLY A 93 4.19 5.00 6.59
CA GLY A 93 5.34 5.60 7.24
C GLY A 93 4.97 6.83 8.07
N GLY A 94 4.04 7.66 7.59
CA GLY A 94 3.57 8.84 8.32
C GLY A 94 2.95 8.49 9.68
N VAL A 95 1.96 7.59 9.69
CA VAL A 95 1.31 7.14 10.94
C VAL A 95 2.28 6.40 11.87
N THR A 96 3.24 5.65 11.31
CA THR A 96 4.25 4.94 12.09
C THR A 96 5.18 5.91 12.82
N VAL A 97 5.65 6.96 12.14
CA VAL A 97 6.52 7.97 12.77
C VAL A 97 5.73 8.85 13.75
N SER A 98 4.45 9.14 13.50
CA SER A 98 3.59 9.79 14.50
C SER A 98 3.41 8.94 15.77
N TYR A 99 3.32 7.61 15.63
CA TYR A 99 3.34 6.73 16.79
C TYR A 99 4.69 6.79 17.54
N PHE A 100 5.81 6.85 16.82
CA PHE A 100 7.12 7.03 17.46
C PHE A 100 7.22 8.37 18.21
N GLU A 101 6.65 9.44 17.68
CA GLU A 101 6.55 10.73 18.37
C GLU A 101 5.77 10.57 19.70
N GLN A 102 4.63 9.88 19.68
CA GLN A 102 3.85 9.60 20.90
C GLN A 102 4.68 8.83 21.94
N VAL A 103 5.45 7.82 21.52
CA VAL A 103 6.32 7.04 22.42
C VAL A 103 7.41 7.92 23.03
N GLN A 104 8.12 8.70 22.21
CA GLN A 104 9.17 9.62 22.66
C GLN A 104 8.65 10.67 23.66
N ASN A 105 7.45 11.19 23.42
CA ASN A 105 6.79 12.14 24.32
C ASN A 105 6.41 11.50 25.66
N ALA A 106 5.93 10.25 25.65
CA ALA A 106 5.57 9.53 26.86
C ALA A 106 6.79 9.17 27.72
N SER A 107 7.94 8.92 27.10
CA SER A 107 9.20 8.62 27.80
C SER A 107 10.08 9.85 28.06
N ASN A 108 9.72 11.01 27.50
CA ASN A 108 10.55 12.23 27.46
C ASN A 108 11.98 11.96 26.96
N ASP A 109 12.09 11.11 25.94
CA ASP A 109 13.36 10.67 25.34
C ASP A 109 13.28 10.82 23.82
N GLN A 110 14.11 11.69 23.26
CA GLN A 110 14.09 12.04 21.84
C GLN A 110 15.17 11.25 21.11
N TRP A 111 14.80 10.60 20.00
CA TRP A 111 15.69 9.73 19.26
C TRP A 111 16.39 10.49 18.13
N PRO A 112 17.65 10.13 17.80
CA PRO A 112 18.29 10.62 16.59
C PRO A 112 17.58 10.07 15.34
N LEU A 113 17.69 10.79 14.22
CA LEU A 113 17.07 10.42 12.94
C LEU A 113 17.41 8.99 12.50
N SER A 114 18.65 8.55 12.74
CA SER A 114 19.09 7.18 12.42
C SER A 114 18.28 6.12 13.15
N GLU A 115 17.91 6.35 14.41
CA GLU A 115 17.10 5.42 15.19
C GLU A 115 15.65 5.42 14.73
N VAL A 116 15.10 6.59 14.38
CA VAL A 116 13.76 6.70 13.77
C VAL A 116 13.71 5.92 12.45
N HIS A 117 14.71 6.08 11.57
CA HIS A 117 14.79 5.35 10.31
C HIS A 117 14.92 3.84 10.51
N ARG A 118 15.79 3.40 11.43
CA ARG A 118 15.96 1.96 11.73
C ARG A 118 14.65 1.33 12.20
N ARG A 119 13.96 1.97 13.15
CA ARG A 119 12.66 1.48 13.65
C ARG A 119 11.58 1.52 12.58
N LEU A 120 11.57 2.54 11.73
CA LEU A 120 10.62 2.66 10.63
C LEU A 120 10.80 1.50 9.64
N ASP A 121 12.04 1.22 9.23
CA ASP A 121 12.36 0.08 8.35
C ASP A 121 11.86 -1.24 8.95
N GLU A 122 12.20 -1.51 10.21
CA GLU A 122 11.76 -2.73 10.91
C GLU A 122 10.22 -2.88 10.88
N ARG A 123 9.48 -1.82 11.22
CA ARG A 123 8.01 -1.85 11.23
C ARG A 123 7.40 -2.04 9.86
N MET A 124 7.89 -1.32 8.85
CA MET A 124 7.37 -1.40 7.49
C MET A 124 7.69 -2.76 6.86
N THR A 125 8.91 -3.27 7.09
CA THR A 125 9.35 -4.60 6.62
C THR A 125 8.52 -5.72 7.26
N GLU A 126 8.28 -5.66 8.56
CA GLU A 126 7.41 -6.63 9.25
C GLU A 126 5.96 -6.59 8.72
N ALA A 127 5.40 -5.39 8.55
CA ALA A 127 4.06 -5.21 8.03
C ALA A 127 3.92 -5.78 6.61
N PHE A 128 4.87 -5.46 5.73
CA PHE A 128 4.91 -5.99 4.37
C PHE A 128 4.97 -7.52 4.35
N ARG A 129 5.88 -8.13 5.14
CA ARG A 129 6.02 -9.58 5.20
C ARG A 129 4.75 -10.28 5.69
N ALA A 130 4.05 -9.70 6.66
CA ALA A 130 2.79 -10.24 7.16
C ALA A 130 1.71 -10.25 6.06
N VAL A 131 1.57 -9.15 5.33
CA VAL A 131 0.61 -9.04 4.21
C VAL A 131 0.99 -9.98 3.07
N TYR A 132 2.28 -10.02 2.69
CA TYR A 132 2.79 -10.89 1.65
C TYR A 132 2.55 -12.37 1.96
N SER A 133 2.77 -12.80 3.21
CA SER A 133 2.49 -14.18 3.63
C SER A 133 0.99 -14.55 3.48
N VAL A 134 0.08 -13.64 3.84
CA VAL A 134 -1.37 -13.86 3.65
C VAL A 134 -1.75 -13.89 2.18
N ARG A 135 -1.16 -13.01 1.36
CA ARG A 135 -1.34 -12.99 -0.10
C ARG A 135 -0.97 -14.35 -0.71
N GLU A 136 0.22 -14.87 -0.41
CA GLU A 136 0.71 -16.12 -0.97
C GLU A 136 -0.09 -17.34 -0.48
N SER A 137 -0.44 -17.38 0.81
CA SER A 137 -1.20 -18.50 1.38
C SER A 137 -2.65 -18.56 0.90
N LYS A 138 -3.31 -17.40 0.73
CA LYS A 138 -4.71 -17.31 0.29
C LYS A 138 -4.86 -17.13 -1.23
N ARG A 139 -3.77 -16.84 -1.96
CA ARG A 139 -3.74 -16.56 -3.41
C ARG A 139 -4.73 -15.47 -3.81
N VAL A 140 -4.70 -14.35 -3.08
CA VAL A 140 -5.55 -13.16 -3.33
C VAL A 140 -4.70 -11.94 -3.67
N HIS A 141 -5.31 -10.90 -4.24
CA HIS A 141 -4.63 -9.62 -4.43
C HIS A 141 -4.20 -8.99 -3.10
N THR A 142 -3.12 -8.21 -3.13
CA THR A 142 -2.43 -7.73 -1.93
C THR A 142 -3.31 -6.86 -1.04
N ARG A 143 -4.23 -6.06 -1.61
CA ARG A 143 -5.16 -5.22 -0.82
C ARG A 143 -6.08 -6.07 0.05
N LEU A 144 -6.66 -7.15 -0.48
CA LEU A 144 -7.49 -8.06 0.30
C LEU A 144 -6.66 -8.77 1.39
N ALA A 145 -5.42 -9.16 1.08
CA ALA A 145 -4.51 -9.71 2.07
C ALA A 145 -4.22 -8.71 3.21
N ALA A 146 -4.01 -7.43 2.87
CA ALA A 146 -3.76 -6.38 3.84
C ALA A 146 -4.98 -6.14 4.75
N TYR A 147 -6.20 -6.14 4.20
CA TYR A 147 -7.43 -6.09 4.99
C TYR A 147 -7.61 -7.31 5.88
N ALA A 148 -7.29 -8.51 5.39
CA ALA A 148 -7.36 -9.71 6.19
C ALA A 148 -6.43 -9.63 7.40
N VAL A 149 -5.19 -9.15 7.24
CA VAL A 149 -4.25 -8.94 8.35
C VAL A 149 -4.77 -7.90 9.34
N SER A 150 -5.28 -6.76 8.86
CA SER A 150 -5.74 -5.68 9.75
C SER A 150 -6.98 -6.07 10.55
N VAL A 151 -7.97 -6.68 9.90
CA VAL A 151 -9.21 -7.14 10.56
C VAL A 151 -8.93 -8.26 11.56
N GLU A 152 -8.09 -9.24 11.21
CA GLU A 152 -7.72 -10.34 12.12
C GLU A 152 -7.10 -9.81 13.42
N ARG A 153 -6.17 -8.85 13.33
CA ARG A 153 -5.53 -8.25 14.52
C ARG A 153 -6.53 -7.58 15.45
N VAL A 154 -7.47 -6.80 14.89
CA VAL A 154 -8.51 -6.14 15.68
C VAL A 154 -9.47 -7.17 16.28
N ALA A 155 -9.92 -8.13 15.49
CA ALA A 155 -10.82 -9.19 15.94
C ALA A 155 -10.20 -10.01 17.08
N GLN A 156 -8.92 -10.38 16.97
CA GLN A 156 -8.20 -11.11 18.01
C GLN A 156 -8.10 -10.28 19.30
N ALA A 157 -7.75 -8.99 19.20
CA ALA A 157 -7.68 -8.12 20.38
C ALA A 157 -9.04 -7.94 21.08
N VAL A 158 -10.12 -7.80 20.30
CA VAL A 158 -11.50 -7.72 20.80
C VAL A 158 -11.88 -9.03 21.50
N PHE A 159 -11.50 -10.17 20.94
CA PHE A 159 -11.73 -11.50 21.53
C PHE A 159 -10.94 -11.69 22.84
N ASP A 160 -9.65 -11.38 22.85
CA ASP A 160 -8.77 -11.54 24.02
C ASP A 160 -9.21 -10.67 25.20
N ARG A 161 -9.82 -9.51 24.91
CA ARG A 161 -10.43 -8.61 25.90
C ARG A 161 -11.81 -9.06 26.38
N GLY A 162 -12.35 -10.15 25.82
CA GLY A 162 -13.66 -10.70 26.18
C GLY A 162 -14.85 -9.86 25.71
N TRP A 163 -14.63 -8.91 24.78
CA TRP A 163 -15.70 -8.04 24.26
C TRP A 163 -16.69 -8.81 23.37
N VAL A 164 -16.21 -9.87 22.73
CA VAL A 164 -17.02 -10.78 21.92
C VAL A 164 -16.70 -12.22 22.33
N ARG A 165 -17.74 -13.05 22.54
CA ARG A 165 -17.59 -14.48 22.81
C ARG A 165 -17.57 -15.25 21.48
N LYS A 166 -16.88 -16.40 21.44
CA LYS A 166 -16.91 -17.31 20.27
C LYS A 166 -18.37 -17.72 19.98
N ILE A 167 -18.93 -17.25 18.88
CA ILE A 167 -20.29 -17.60 18.43
C ILE A 167 -20.34 -19.04 17.87
N TYR A 168 -19.19 -19.66 17.57
CA TYR A 168 -19.11 -20.94 16.85
C TYR A 168 -18.86 -22.18 17.71
N ALA A 169 -19.04 -22.14 19.03
CA ALA A 169 -18.95 -23.37 19.84
C ALA A 169 -20.15 -24.32 19.66
N ASP A 170 -21.31 -23.82 19.19
CA ASP A 170 -22.58 -24.55 19.22
C ASP A 170 -23.29 -24.68 17.85
N ALA A 171 -22.60 -24.45 16.72
CA ALA A 171 -23.18 -24.81 15.44
C ALA A 171 -23.27 -26.34 15.35
N PRO A 172 -24.47 -26.96 15.26
CA PRO A 172 -24.57 -28.40 15.16
C PRO A 172 -23.79 -28.85 13.94
N LYS A 173 -22.86 -29.80 14.14
CA LYS A 173 -22.20 -30.49 13.02
C LYS A 173 -23.31 -31.02 12.12
N LYS A 174 -23.50 -30.42 10.94
CA LYS A 174 -24.39 -30.99 9.92
C LYS A 174 -23.81 -32.35 9.58
N THR A 175 -24.44 -33.40 10.12
CA THR A 175 -24.21 -34.77 9.70
C THR A 175 -24.59 -34.83 8.23
N VAL A 176 -23.61 -34.87 7.34
CA VAL A 176 -23.84 -35.19 5.94
C VAL A 176 -24.23 -36.67 5.94
N ALA A 177 -25.53 -36.94 5.92
CA ALA A 177 -26.04 -38.27 5.66
C ALA A 177 -25.60 -38.64 4.24
N LYS A 178 -24.76 -39.67 4.14
CA LYS A 178 -24.50 -40.35 2.89
C LYS A 178 -25.77 -41.09 2.49
N THR A 179 -26.34 -40.69 1.37
CA THR A 179 -27.23 -41.50 0.52
C THR A 179 -26.74 -41.36 -0.90
#